data_AF-A0A2R7MN28-F1
#
_entry.id   AF-A0A2R7MN28-F1
#
_cell.length_a   1.000
_cell.length_b   1.000
_cell.length_c   1.000
_cell.angle_alpha   90.00
_cell.angle_beta   90.00
_cell.angle_gamma   90.00
#
_symmetry.space_group_name_H-M   'P 1'
#
loop_
_entity.id
_entity.type
_entity.pdbx_description
1 polymer ?
#
loop_
_entity_poly.entity_id
_entity_poly.type
_entity_poly.pdbx_seq_one_letter_code
_entity_poly.pdbx_strand_id
1 'polypeptide(L)'
;MKKLMSEKFHIIILILTLIFIIFCLISTNLGINSILKSPKYTIGEATSDWHYKNDNGVGIDYEYHVNGITYSKTNNVSYQKGDKFLIIFDSIKPDNSALLNIYSIENYLIDLKVPSKGWKYEDVPFNIDSNTIKKYVQDWNVEPFEYIQK
;
A
#
# COMPACT_ATOMS: atom_id res chain seq x y z
N MET A 1 -28.45 -41.45 -3.73
CA MET A 1 -28.01 -40.04 -3.70
C MET A 1 -26.64 -39.82 -3.06
N LYS A 2 -26.31 -40.41 -1.90
CA LYS A 2 -24.99 -40.24 -1.25
C LYS A 2 -23.79 -40.68 -2.11
N LYS A 3 -23.92 -41.74 -2.91
CA LYS A 3 -22.82 -42.29 -3.75
C LYS A 3 -22.42 -41.37 -4.92
N LEU A 4 -23.40 -40.80 -5.62
CA LEU A 4 -23.19 -39.82 -6.71
C LEU A 4 -22.59 -38.50 -6.22
N MET A 5 -22.98 -38.05 -5.01
CA MET A 5 -22.39 -36.87 -4.37
C MET A 5 -20.92 -37.11 -4.00
N SER A 6 -20.55 -38.31 -3.56
CA SER A 6 -19.16 -38.68 -3.22
C SER A 6 -18.25 -38.76 -4.45
N GLU A 7 -18.74 -39.28 -5.58
CA GLU A 7 -17.92 -39.44 -6.80
C GLU A 7 -17.66 -38.09 -7.51
N LYS A 8 -18.60 -37.15 -7.44
CA LYS A 8 -18.46 -35.81 -8.05
C LYS A 8 -18.02 -34.72 -7.07
N PHE A 9 -17.76 -35.07 -5.81
CA PHE A 9 -17.35 -34.13 -4.77
C PHE A 9 -16.10 -33.34 -5.15
N HIS A 10 -15.12 -34.01 -5.77
CA HIS A 10 -13.89 -33.38 -6.25
C HIS A 10 -14.14 -32.30 -7.30
N ILE A 11 -15.15 -32.48 -8.16
CA ILE A 11 -15.53 -31.49 -9.19
C ILE A 11 -16.19 -30.26 -8.52
N ILE A 12 -17.03 -30.49 -7.51
CA ILE A 12 -17.67 -29.40 -6.75
C ILE A 12 -16.62 -28.57 -6.01
N ILE A 13 -15.65 -29.23 -5.36
CA ILE A 13 -14.52 -28.56 -4.71
C ILE A 13 -13.71 -27.74 -5.73
N LEU A 14 -13.37 -28.33 -6.88
CA LEU A 14 -12.61 -27.65 -7.92
C LEU A 14 -13.29 -26.35 -8.37
N ILE A 15 -14.61 -26.39 -8.60
CA ILE A 15 -15.38 -25.21 -9.01
C ILE A 15 -15.39 -24.14 -7.91
N LEU A 16 -15.59 -24.55 -6.64
CA LEU A 16 -15.55 -23.62 -5.51
C LEU A 16 -14.18 -22.97 -5.35
N THR A 17 -13.10 -23.75 -5.48
CA THR A 17 -11.73 -23.23 -5.43
C THR A 17 -11.47 -22.24 -6.57
N LEU A 18 -11.93 -22.53 -7.79
CA LEU A 18 -11.77 -21.63 -8.93
C LEU A 18 -12.53 -20.30 -8.71
N ILE A 19 -13.78 -20.36 -8.24
CA ILE A 19 -14.56 -19.16 -7.91
C ILE A 19 -13.88 -18.36 -6.81
N PHE A 20 -13.35 -19.03 -5.78
CA PHE A 20 -12.62 -18.38 -4.69
C PHE A 20 -11.36 -17.67 -5.20
N ILE A 21 -10.58 -18.30 -6.06
CA ILE A 21 -9.39 -17.69 -6.68
C ILE A 21 -9.79 -16.45 -7.48
N ILE A 22 -10.82 -16.53 -8.32
CA ILE A 22 -11.32 -15.38 -9.11
C ILE A 22 -11.77 -14.25 -8.18
N PHE A 23 -12.49 -14.56 -7.12
CA PHE A 23 -12.93 -13.59 -6.12
C PHE A 23 -11.74 -12.90 -5.44
N CYS A 24 -10.74 -13.67 -4.98
CA CYS A 24 -9.52 -13.14 -4.39
C CYS A 24 -8.79 -12.18 -5.35
N LEU A 25 -8.63 -12.56 -6.63
CA LEU A 25 -7.97 -11.71 -7.63
C LEU A 25 -8.71 -10.37 -7.84
N ILE A 26 -10.04 -10.39 -7.91
CA ILE A 26 -10.85 -9.17 -8.04
C ILE A 26 -10.73 -8.30 -6.79
N SER A 27 -10.80 -8.89 -5.60
CA SER A 27 -10.71 -8.15 -4.33
C SER A 27 -9.39 -7.40 -4.17
N THR A 28 -8.26 -8.01 -4.53
CA THR A 28 -6.94 -7.36 -4.46
C THR A 28 -6.86 -6.14 -5.39
N ASN A 29 -7.37 -6.27 -6.61
CA ASN A 29 -7.37 -5.19 -7.60
C ASN A 29 -8.31 -4.03 -7.20
N LEU A 30 -9.41 -4.32 -6.49
CA LEU A 30 -10.33 -3.28 -6.00
C LEU A 30 -9.70 -2.40 -4.92
N GLY A 31 -8.84 -2.95 -4.06
CA GLY A 31 -8.14 -2.20 -3.00
C GLY A 31 -7.24 -1.11 -3.59
N ILE A 32 -6.32 -1.48 -4.46
CA ILE A 32 -5.36 -0.52 -5.06
C ILE A 32 -6.09 0.55 -5.87
N ASN A 33 -7.10 0.17 -6.64
CA ASN A 33 -7.90 1.13 -7.41
C ASN A 33 -8.75 2.05 -6.54
N SER A 34 -9.08 1.68 -5.29
CA SER A 34 -9.87 2.56 -4.41
C SER A 34 -9.03 3.72 -3.88
N ILE A 35 -7.73 3.52 -3.61
CA ILE A 35 -6.80 4.60 -3.23
C ILE A 35 -6.85 5.72 -4.27
N LEU A 36 -6.82 5.38 -5.55
CA LEU A 36 -6.77 6.34 -6.66
C LEU A 36 -8.11 7.06 -6.93
N LYS A 37 -9.24 6.60 -6.37
CA LYS A 37 -10.56 7.25 -6.56
C LYS A 37 -10.71 8.51 -5.71
N SER A 38 -10.19 8.47 -4.49
CA SER A 38 -10.27 9.56 -3.52
C SER A 38 -8.96 9.70 -2.75
N PRO A 39 -7.85 9.96 -3.44
CA PRO A 39 -6.52 9.94 -2.87
C PRO A 39 -6.30 11.15 -1.96
N LYS A 40 -5.62 10.90 -0.85
CA LYS A 40 -5.04 11.92 0.01
C LYS A 40 -3.64 11.53 0.41
N TYR A 41 -2.91 12.53 0.89
CA TYR A 41 -1.49 12.40 1.16
C TYR A 41 -1.18 12.76 2.61
N THR A 42 -0.23 12.03 3.19
CA THR A 42 0.28 12.27 4.55
C THR A 42 1.75 11.87 4.60
N ILE A 43 2.38 12.11 5.74
CA ILE A 43 3.74 11.67 6.02
C ILE A 43 3.69 10.36 6.79
N GLY A 44 4.44 9.38 6.33
CA GLY A 44 4.80 8.19 7.10
C GLY A 44 6.22 8.32 7.66
N GLU A 45 6.49 7.64 8.76
CA GLU A 45 7.79 7.58 9.40
C GLU A 45 8.17 6.12 9.67
N ALA A 46 9.39 5.73 9.28
CA ALA A 46 9.93 4.41 9.60
C ALA A 46 10.14 4.28 11.12
N THR A 47 9.54 3.26 11.73
CA THR A 47 9.63 3.01 13.18
C THR A 47 10.65 1.94 13.55
N SER A 48 11.12 1.17 12.56
CA SER A 48 12.21 0.21 12.67
C SER A 48 13.19 0.32 11.53
N ASP A 49 14.43 -0.07 11.81
CA ASP A 49 15.43 -0.30 10.77
C ASP A 49 15.04 -1.55 9.96
N TRP A 50 15.64 -1.68 8.77
CA TRP A 50 15.44 -2.84 7.92
C TRP A 50 15.77 -4.11 8.69
N HIS A 51 14.79 -4.99 8.83
CA HIS A 51 14.94 -6.20 9.61
C HIS A 51 14.23 -7.38 8.94
N TYR A 52 14.68 -8.57 9.31
CA TYR A 52 13.99 -9.82 9.00
C TYR A 52 12.97 -10.08 10.11
N LYS A 53 11.67 -10.01 9.80
CA LYS A 53 10.65 -10.52 10.73
C LYS A 53 10.49 -12.01 10.49
N ASN A 54 10.52 -12.79 11.56
CA ASN A 54 10.39 -14.26 11.48
C ASN A 54 9.08 -14.71 10.82
N ASP A 55 8.05 -13.84 10.76
CA ASP A 55 6.70 -14.25 10.36
C ASP A 55 6.06 -13.43 9.21
N ASN A 56 6.62 -12.28 8.79
CA ASN A 56 5.95 -11.35 7.86
C ASN A 56 6.86 -10.73 6.78
N GLY A 57 8.01 -11.34 6.51
CA GLY A 57 8.92 -10.92 5.45
C GLY A 57 9.96 -9.90 5.90
N VAL A 58 10.62 -9.33 4.89
CA VAL A 58 11.79 -8.47 5.04
C VAL A 58 11.41 -7.05 4.72
N GLY A 59 11.75 -6.11 5.58
CA GLY A 59 11.44 -4.70 5.34
C GLY A 59 11.54 -3.82 6.58
N ILE A 60 10.96 -2.64 6.47
CA ILE A 60 10.83 -1.67 7.56
C ILE A 60 9.38 -1.60 8.02
N ASP A 61 9.20 -1.44 9.32
CA ASP A 61 7.91 -1.00 9.85
C ASP A 61 7.81 0.51 9.77
N TYR A 62 6.62 1.00 9.53
CA TYR A 62 6.34 2.42 9.50
C TYR A 62 4.95 2.74 10.00
N GLU A 63 4.79 3.99 10.42
CA GLU A 63 3.53 4.52 10.90
C GLU A 63 3.16 5.81 10.20
N TYR A 64 1.85 6.05 10.06
CA TYR A 64 1.33 7.33 9.60
C TYR A 64 0.06 7.69 10.37
N HIS A 65 -0.19 9.00 10.46
CA HIS A 65 -1.26 9.55 11.28
C HIS A 65 -2.31 10.22 10.39
N VAL A 66 -3.56 9.79 10.53
CA VAL A 66 -4.71 10.40 9.85
C VAL A 66 -5.87 10.46 10.82
N ASN A 67 -6.46 11.65 10.96
CA ASN A 67 -7.63 11.94 11.76
C ASN A 67 -7.48 11.51 13.24
N GLY A 68 -6.28 11.66 13.80
CA GLY A 68 -5.95 11.26 15.17
C GLY A 68 -5.77 9.75 15.36
N ILE A 69 -5.78 8.96 14.29
CA ILE A 69 -5.55 7.52 14.30
C ILE A 69 -4.15 7.23 13.73
N THR A 70 -3.40 6.38 14.40
CA THR A 70 -2.12 5.85 13.93
C THR A 70 -2.35 4.54 13.20
N TYR A 71 -1.80 4.43 12.00
CA TYR A 71 -1.80 3.22 11.19
C TYR A 71 -0.38 2.71 11.06
N SER A 72 -0.17 1.42 11.34
CA SER A 72 1.16 0.78 11.29
C SER A 72 1.19 -0.26 10.18
N LYS A 73 2.24 -0.26 9.36
CA LYS A 73 2.41 -1.15 8.22
C LYS A 73 3.87 -1.56 8.06
N THR A 74 4.11 -2.59 7.25
CA THR A 74 5.45 -3.05 6.89
C THR A 74 5.61 -2.98 5.37
N ASN A 75 6.79 -2.54 4.90
CA ASN A 75 7.09 -2.47 3.47
C ASN A 75 8.55 -2.87 3.20
N ASN A 76 8.81 -3.55 2.09
CA ASN A 76 10.14 -3.99 1.67
C ASN A 76 10.92 -2.87 0.96
N VAL A 77 11.18 -1.80 1.69
CA VAL A 77 12.01 -0.66 1.26
C VAL A 77 13.15 -0.48 2.27
N SER A 78 14.29 0.04 1.81
CA SER A 78 15.48 0.20 2.64
C SER A 78 15.56 1.61 3.23
N TYR A 79 14.65 1.90 4.18
CA TYR A 79 14.72 3.10 5.01
C TYR A 79 15.40 2.82 6.34
N GLN A 80 15.96 3.87 6.95
CA GLN A 80 16.42 3.86 8.33
C GLN A 80 15.31 4.31 9.25
N LYS A 81 15.35 3.89 10.51
CA LYS A 81 14.41 4.36 11.53
C LYS A 81 14.44 5.89 11.62
N GLY A 82 13.26 6.50 11.58
CA GLY A 82 13.06 7.95 11.58
C GLY A 82 12.99 8.59 10.19
N ASP A 83 13.30 7.86 9.13
CA ASP A 83 13.12 8.35 7.76
C ASP A 83 11.65 8.63 7.48
N LYS A 84 11.39 9.76 6.82
CA LYS A 84 10.05 10.22 6.46
C LYS A 84 9.83 10.14 4.96
N PHE A 85 8.63 9.73 4.57
CA PHE A 85 8.24 9.54 3.18
C PHE A 85 6.76 9.85 2.97
N LEU A 86 6.40 10.07 1.71
CA LEU A 86 5.02 10.35 1.34
C LEU A 86 4.19 9.06 1.34
N ILE A 87 3.03 9.12 1.98
CA ILE A 87 2.00 8.08 1.94
C ILE A 87 0.82 8.60 1.13
N ILE A 88 0.34 7.79 0.19
CA ILE A 88 -0.98 7.97 -0.43
C ILE A 88 -1.98 7.04 0.26
N PHE A 89 -3.19 7.53 0.55
CA PHE A 89 -4.24 6.73 1.17
C PHE A 89 -5.63 7.07 0.61
N ASP A 90 -6.55 6.13 0.74
CA ASP A 90 -7.97 6.33 0.45
C ASP A 90 -8.63 7.14 1.57
N SER A 91 -9.14 8.34 1.25
CA SER A 91 -9.78 9.20 2.25
C SER A 91 -11.01 8.59 2.95
N ILE A 92 -11.64 7.56 2.37
CA ILE A 92 -12.79 6.85 2.98
C ILE A 92 -12.30 5.73 3.92
N LYS A 93 -11.22 5.05 3.54
CA LYS A 93 -10.61 3.95 4.31
C LYS A 93 -9.09 4.18 4.41
N PRO A 94 -8.62 4.97 5.38
CA PRO A 94 -7.20 5.37 5.43
C PRO A 94 -6.21 4.23 5.65
N ASP A 95 -6.67 3.08 6.15
CA ASP A 95 -5.87 1.84 6.21
C ASP A 95 -5.52 1.30 4.81
N ASN A 96 -6.30 1.65 3.79
CA ASN A 96 -5.93 1.40 2.40
C ASN A 96 -4.97 2.50 1.93
N SER A 97 -3.69 2.16 1.88
CA SER A 97 -2.60 3.11 1.65
C SER A 97 -1.40 2.44 1.02
N ALA A 98 -0.56 3.25 0.37
CA ALA A 98 0.70 2.84 -0.22
C ALA A 98 1.82 3.83 0.14
N LEU A 99 3.01 3.27 0.35
CA LEU A 99 4.24 4.05 0.52
C LEU A 99 4.74 4.47 -0.86
N LEU A 100 4.96 5.77 -1.06
CA LEU A 100 5.51 6.31 -2.30
C LEU A 100 7.03 6.50 -2.16
N ASN A 101 7.81 5.43 -2.35
CA ASN A 101 9.27 5.45 -2.11
C ASN A 101 10.03 6.36 -3.09
N ILE A 102 9.36 6.75 -4.17
CA ILE A 102 9.80 7.72 -5.17
C ILE A 102 9.85 9.15 -4.64
N TYR A 103 9.29 9.42 -3.45
CA TYR A 103 9.31 10.73 -2.79
C TYR A 103 9.85 10.59 -1.36
N SER A 104 11.15 10.83 -1.19
CA SER A 104 11.76 11.07 0.12
C SER A 104 11.44 12.48 0.61
N ILE A 105 11.11 12.64 1.89
CA ILE A 105 10.92 13.97 2.47
C ILE A 105 12.27 14.52 2.89
N GLU A 106 12.71 15.57 2.20
CA GLU A 106 13.96 16.24 2.52
C GLU A 106 13.94 16.86 3.91
N ASN A 107 15.12 17.03 4.52
CA ASN A 107 15.24 17.47 5.92
C ASN A 107 14.55 18.81 6.21
N TYR A 108 14.48 19.72 5.24
CA TYR A 108 13.81 21.02 5.42
C TYR A 108 12.27 20.93 5.40
N LEU A 109 11.72 19.76 5.07
CA LEU A 109 10.28 19.46 5.03
C LEU A 109 9.81 18.63 6.25
N ILE A 110 10.69 18.37 7.22
CA ILE A 110 10.39 17.53 8.39
C ILE A 110 9.32 18.16 9.30
N ASP A 111 9.24 19.50 9.34
CA ASP A 111 8.29 20.26 10.17
C ASP A 111 6.98 20.62 9.44
N LEU A 112 6.69 19.93 8.33
CA LEU A 112 5.45 20.14 7.59
C LEU A 112 4.23 19.83 8.46
N LYS A 113 3.35 20.83 8.57
CA LYS A 113 2.02 20.63 9.19
C LYS A 113 1.12 19.85 8.24
N VAL A 114 0.98 18.56 8.51
CA VAL A 114 -0.01 17.73 7.82
C VAL A 114 -1.40 18.03 8.40
N PRO A 115 -2.40 18.39 7.57
CA PRO A 115 -3.78 18.51 8.01
C PRO A 115 -4.26 17.20 8.63
N SER A 116 -5.15 17.26 9.62
CA SER A 116 -5.66 16.05 10.27
C SER A 116 -6.27 15.06 9.28
N LYS A 117 -6.88 15.54 8.19
CA LYS A 117 -7.47 14.69 7.14
C LYS A 117 -6.52 14.39 5.98
N GLY A 118 -5.23 14.68 6.09
CA GLY A 118 -4.25 14.64 5.00
C GLY A 118 -4.42 15.75 3.96
N TRP A 119 -3.42 15.91 3.11
CA TRP A 119 -3.41 16.83 1.98
C TRP A 119 -4.23 16.30 0.81
N LYS A 120 -4.83 17.20 0.05
CA LYS A 120 -5.16 16.92 -1.35
C LYS A 120 -3.89 17.02 -2.20
N TYR A 121 -3.98 16.62 -3.46
CA TYR A 121 -2.85 16.69 -4.39
C TYR A 121 -2.25 18.11 -4.47
N GLU A 122 -3.11 19.10 -4.65
CA GLU A 122 -2.75 20.51 -4.77
C GLU A 122 -2.20 21.14 -3.47
N ASP A 123 -2.44 20.49 -2.32
CA ASP A 123 -2.01 20.97 -1.01
C ASP A 123 -0.65 20.38 -0.59
N VAL A 124 -0.08 19.45 -1.37
CA VAL A 124 1.22 18.85 -1.07
C VAL A 124 2.30 19.92 -1.25
N PRO A 125 3.12 20.21 -0.21
CA PRO A 125 4.01 21.36 -0.19
C PRO A 125 5.34 21.15 -0.96
N PHE A 126 5.39 20.12 -1.80
CA PHE A 126 6.53 19.78 -2.64
C PHE A 126 6.03 19.16 -3.95
N ASN A 127 6.89 19.14 -4.96
CA ASN A 127 6.49 18.71 -6.28
C ASN A 127 6.23 17.20 -6.32
N ILE A 128 4.99 16.83 -6.67
CA ILE A 128 4.58 15.46 -6.91
C ILE A 128 3.90 15.38 -8.28
N ASP A 129 3.97 14.21 -8.92
CA ASP A 129 3.41 13.99 -10.25
C ASP A 129 2.32 12.91 -10.20
N SER A 130 1.08 13.33 -10.45
CA SER A 130 -0.08 12.42 -10.38
C SER A 130 0.01 11.23 -11.34
N ASN A 131 0.64 11.38 -12.52
CA ASN A 131 0.79 10.28 -13.48
C ASN A 131 1.81 9.26 -12.99
N THR A 132 2.91 9.73 -12.41
CA THR A 132 3.97 8.93 -11.80
C THR A 132 3.43 8.19 -10.59
N ILE A 133 2.67 8.85 -9.72
CA ILE A 133 1.99 8.22 -8.58
C ILE A 133 1.02 7.16 -9.06
N LYS A 134 0.16 7.48 -10.02
CA LYS A 134 -0.81 6.52 -10.57
C LYS A 134 -0.10 5.30 -11.14
N LYS A 135 0.93 5.52 -11.94
CA LYS A 135 1.75 4.46 -12.51
C LYS A 135 2.42 3.64 -11.40
N TYR A 136 3.06 4.26 -10.43
CA TYR A 136 3.72 3.58 -9.32
C TYR A 136 2.75 2.71 -8.50
N VAL A 137 1.57 3.25 -8.14
CA VAL A 137 0.55 2.54 -7.36
C VAL A 137 -0.06 1.38 -8.16
N GLN A 138 -0.22 1.53 -9.48
CA GLN A 138 -0.74 0.47 -10.36
C GLN A 138 0.31 -0.58 -10.72
N ASP A 139 1.56 -0.16 -10.92
CA ASP A 139 2.69 -0.99 -11.32
C ASP A 139 3.23 -1.83 -10.15
N TRP A 140 2.95 -1.47 -8.88
CA TRP A 140 3.20 -2.35 -7.72
C TRP A 140 2.42 -3.69 -7.75
N ASN A 141 1.53 -3.89 -8.74
CA ASN A 141 0.99 -5.22 -9.10
C ASN A 141 1.91 -6.03 -10.04
N VAL A 142 3.08 -5.51 -10.38
CA VAL A 142 4.11 -6.13 -11.20
C VAL A 142 5.41 -6.01 -10.40
N GLU A 143 6.14 -7.11 -10.23
CA GLU A 143 7.38 -7.16 -9.45
C GLU A 143 8.32 -5.97 -9.76
N PRO A 144 9.09 -5.49 -8.76
CA PRO A 144 9.86 -4.26 -8.91
C PRO A 144 10.92 -4.44 -10.00
N PHE A 145 10.64 -3.90 -11.19
CA PHE A 145 11.69 -3.65 -12.15
C PHE A 145 12.60 -2.57 -11.57
N GLU A 146 13.85 -2.94 -11.35
CA GLU A 146 14.94 -2.03 -11.07
C GLU A 146 14.88 -0.86 -12.06
N TYR A 147 14.51 0.32 -11.58
CA TYR A 147 14.73 1.55 -12.34
C TYR A 147 16.24 1.80 -12.35
N ILE A 148 16.91 1.30 -13.38
CA ILE A 148 18.27 1.68 -13.71
C ILE A 148 18.25 3.19 -13.95
N GLN A 149 18.87 3.94 -13.04
CA GLN A 149 19.17 5.35 -13.25
C GLN A 149 20.06 5.48 -14.48
N LYS A 150 19.60 6.24 -15.48
CA LYS A 150 20.41 6.67 -16.62
C LYS A 150 21.06 8.00 -16.35
#